data_AF-A0A8H7NRB3-F1
#
_entry.id   AF-A0A8H7NRB3-F1
#
_cell.length_a   1.000
_cell.length_b   1.000
_cell.length_c   1.000
_cell.angle_alpha   90.00
_cell.angle_beta   90.00
_cell.angle_gamma   90.00
#
_symmetry.space_group_name_H-M   'P 1'
#
loop_
_entity.id
_entity.type
_entity.pdbx_description
1 polymer ?
#
loop_
_entity_poly.entity_id
_entity_poly.type
_entity_poly.pdbx_seq_one_letter_code
_entity_poly.pdbx_strand_id
1 'polypeptide(L)'
;MFGHGVYTTPVSSKAEIYAKSPNSHYKAMLYANVTIGRTKMLYQAKHGLWQAPDGCDSVTAATFSQGGAVLYPEMIVYREDAICVNSLIIYEP
;
A
#
# COMPACT_ATOMS: atom_id res chain seq x y z
N MET A 1 -0.18 3.34 -8.94
CA MET A 1 -0.19 4.82 -8.97
C MET A 1 1.20 5.43 -8.77
N PHE A 2 2.05 4.81 -7.94
CA PHE A 2 3.42 5.21 -7.66
C PHE A 2 4.42 4.14 -8.15
N GLY A 3 4.19 3.60 -9.35
CA GLY A 3 5.07 2.61 -9.98
C GLY A 3 4.98 1.18 -9.44
N HIS A 4 6.03 0.41 -9.71
CA HIS A 4 6.14 -1.03 -9.48
C HIS A 4 6.66 -1.32 -8.06
N GLY A 5 5.76 -1.30 -7.09
CA GLY A 5 6.06 -1.68 -5.71
C GLY A 5 4.90 -2.44 -5.08
N VAL A 6 5.08 -2.86 -3.83
CA VAL A 6 4.03 -3.47 -3.02
C VAL A 6 3.27 -2.36 -2.30
N TYR A 7 1.98 -2.28 -2.56
CA TYR A 7 1.09 -1.25 -2.03
C TYR A 7 0.44 -1.74 -0.75
N THR A 8 0.56 -0.96 0.31
CA THR A 8 -0.01 -1.26 1.62
C THR A 8 -0.75 -0.05 2.17
N THR A 9 -1.64 -0.31 3.12
CA THR A 9 -2.40 0.74 3.80
C THR A 9 -2.71 0.31 5.23
N PRO A 10 -2.69 1.23 6.21
CA PRO A 10 -3.17 0.96 7.55
C PRO A 10 -4.70 0.95 7.65
N VAL A 11 -5.42 1.26 6.56
CA VAL A 11 -6.89 1.38 6.54
C VAL A 11 -7.50 0.15 5.88
N SER A 12 -8.08 -0.76 6.67
CA SER A 12 -8.67 -2.01 6.17
C SER A 12 -9.79 -1.78 5.15
N SER A 13 -10.65 -0.78 5.34
CA SER A 13 -11.72 -0.46 4.38
C SER A 13 -11.19 0.01 3.01
N LYS A 14 -9.95 0.53 2.93
CA LYS A 14 -9.29 0.79 1.64
C LYS A 14 -8.78 -0.51 1.02
N ALA A 15 -8.12 -1.36 1.81
CA ALA A 15 -7.64 -2.66 1.32
C ALA A 15 -8.79 -3.53 0.80
N GLU A 16 -9.96 -3.46 1.46
CA GLU A 16 -11.20 -4.15 1.09
C GLU A 16 -11.67 -3.83 -0.33
N ILE A 17 -11.48 -2.61 -0.82
CA ILE A 17 -11.84 -2.21 -2.21
C ILE A 17 -11.08 -3.07 -3.24
N TYR A 18 -9.93 -3.63 -2.87
CA TYR A 18 -9.13 -4.51 -3.71
C TYR A 18 -9.37 -6.01 -3.45
N ALA A 19 -10.10 -6.37 -2.40
CA ALA A 19 -10.40 -7.76 -2.07
C ALA A 19 -11.56 -8.29 -2.94
N LYS A 20 -11.24 -9.28 -3.80
CA LYS A 20 -12.19 -9.94 -4.70
C LYS A 20 -12.30 -11.42 -4.37
N SER A 21 -13.53 -11.93 -4.27
CA SER A 21 -13.82 -13.33 -4.00
C SER A 21 -15.04 -13.76 -4.83
N PRO A 22 -14.85 -14.10 -6.12
CA PRO A 22 -15.99 -14.34 -7.02
C PRO A 22 -16.79 -15.61 -6.68
N ASN A 23 -16.17 -16.58 -6.01
CA ASN A 23 -16.76 -17.90 -5.76
C ASN A 23 -16.94 -18.22 -4.26
N SER A 24 -16.84 -17.22 -3.39
CA SER A 24 -16.96 -17.41 -1.93
C SER A 24 -17.60 -16.20 -1.27
N HIS A 25 -18.44 -16.45 -0.26
CA HIS A 25 -19.02 -15.42 0.60
C HIS A 25 -17.98 -14.75 1.51
N TYR A 26 -16.88 -15.46 1.79
CA TYR A 26 -15.75 -14.92 2.54
C TYR A 26 -14.75 -14.22 1.61
N LYS A 27 -14.18 -13.12 2.12
CA LYS A 27 -13.02 -12.45 1.55
C LYS A 27 -11.78 -12.69 2.39
N ALA A 28 -10.62 -12.41 1.80
CA ALA A 28 -9.33 -12.57 2.46
C ALA A 28 -8.47 -11.31 2.30
N MET A 29 -7.76 -10.94 3.37
CA MET A 29 -6.84 -9.81 3.43
C MET A 29 -5.53 -10.23 4.09
N LEU A 30 -4.41 -9.76 3.55
CA LEU A 30 -3.09 -9.99 4.15
C LEU A 30 -2.79 -8.88 5.16
N TYR A 31 -2.40 -9.27 6.37
CA TYR A 31 -1.78 -8.39 7.34
C TYR A 31 -0.27 -8.63 7.34
N ALA A 32 0.51 -7.56 7.13
CA ALA A 32 1.94 -7.65 6.97
C ALA A 32 2.65 -6.61 7.83
N ASN A 33 3.81 -6.99 8.35
CA ASN A 33 4.77 -6.06 8.92
C ASN A 33 5.55 -5.43 7.75
N VAL A 34 5.54 -4.10 7.66
CA VAL A 34 6.16 -3.35 6.55
C VAL A 34 7.21 -2.40 7.11
N THR A 35 8.45 -2.56 6.65
CA THR A 35 9.56 -1.67 6.98
C THR A 35 9.57 -0.47 6.05
N ILE A 36 8.95 0.62 6.48
CA ILE A 36 8.83 1.85 5.68
C ILE A 36 10.16 2.60 5.55
N GLY A 37 11.00 2.59 6.59
CA GLY A 37 12.27 3.32 6.58
C GLY A 37 12.09 4.83 6.33
N ARG A 38 13.03 5.45 5.61
CA ARG A 38 12.91 6.85 5.19
C ARG A 38 11.99 6.93 3.98
N THR A 39 10.80 7.51 4.14
CA THR A 39 9.82 7.61 3.07
C THR A 39 9.86 8.95 2.34
N LYS A 40 9.66 8.93 1.01
CA LYS A 40 9.36 10.14 0.24
C LYS A 40 7.85 10.34 0.17
N MET A 41 7.36 11.45 0.72
CA MET A 41 5.96 11.84 0.51
C MET A 41 5.75 12.34 -0.93
N LEU A 42 4.78 11.77 -1.64
CA LEU A 42 4.39 12.16 -2.99
C LEU A 42 2.95 12.67 -3.02
N TYR A 43 2.77 13.86 -3.60
CA TYR A 43 1.47 14.54 -3.71
C TYR A 43 0.72 14.21 -5.00
N GLN A 44 1.41 13.65 -6.00
CA GLN A 44 0.85 13.29 -7.30
C GLN A 44 1.32 11.90 -7.72
N ALA A 45 0.53 11.25 -8.56
CA ALA A 45 0.88 9.95 -9.13
C ALA A 45 2.22 10.03 -9.88
N LYS A 46 3.05 8.99 -9.73
CA LYS A 46 4.33 8.85 -10.43
C LYS A 46 4.47 7.42 -10.93
N HIS A 47 3.84 7.15 -12.07
CA HIS A 47 3.65 5.79 -12.59
C HIS A 47 4.95 5.07 -12.99
N GLY A 48 6.02 5.80 -13.33
CA GLY A 48 7.27 5.20 -13.82
C GLY A 48 8.30 4.83 -12.75
N LEU A 49 7.92 4.78 -11.46
CA LEU A 49 8.85 4.37 -10.42
C LEU A 49 9.08 2.85 -10.45
N TRP A 50 10.34 2.44 -10.41
CA TRP A 50 10.75 1.03 -10.26
C TRP A 50 11.46 0.78 -8.92
N GLN A 51 11.80 1.86 -8.22
CA GLN A 51 12.45 1.87 -6.92
C GLN A 51 12.02 3.12 -6.15
N ALA A 52 12.31 3.15 -4.85
CA ALA A 52 12.13 4.34 -4.04
C ALA A 52 12.99 5.51 -4.57
N PRO A 53 12.55 6.77 -4.43
CA PRO A 53 13.37 7.94 -4.76
C PRO A 53 14.70 7.95 -4.01
N ASP A 54 15.73 8.58 -4.60
CA ASP A 54 17.09 8.59 -4.05
C ASP A 54 17.13 8.98 -2.57
N GLY A 55 17.87 8.18 -1.80
CA GLY A 55 18.03 8.35 -0.36
C GLY A 55 16.80 8.00 0.48
N CYS A 56 15.76 7.41 -0.11
CA CYS A 56 14.56 6.90 0.57
C CYS A 56 14.43 5.38 0.37
N ASP A 57 13.69 4.74 1.27
CA ASP A 57 13.40 3.31 1.26
C ASP A 57 12.00 3.00 0.70
N SER A 58 11.10 3.99 0.77
CA SER A 58 9.69 3.84 0.37
C SER A 58 9.08 5.14 -0.15
N VAL A 59 7.83 5.05 -0.59
CA VAL A 59 6.95 6.19 -0.89
C VAL A 59 5.75 6.18 0.06
N THR A 60 5.33 7.37 0.51
CA THR A 60 4.05 7.58 1.19
C THR A 60 3.20 8.52 0.33
N ALA A 61 2.03 8.07 -0.07
CA ALA A 61 1.10 8.89 -0.83
C ALA A 61 0.42 9.90 0.09
N ALA A 62 0.50 11.19 -0.25
CA ALA A 62 -0.25 12.21 0.45
C ALA A 62 -1.75 12.07 0.15
N THR A 63 -2.59 12.18 1.17
CA THR A 63 -4.04 12.12 1.03
C THR A 63 -4.62 13.43 0.49
N PHE A 64 -5.88 13.43 0.03
CA PHE A 64 -6.57 14.66 -0.39
C PHE A 64 -6.58 15.74 0.70
N SER A 65 -6.75 15.36 1.97
CA SER A 65 -6.65 16.29 3.11
C SER A 65 -5.26 16.92 3.29
N GLN A 66 -4.23 16.31 2.70
CA GLN A 66 -2.86 16.81 2.66
C GLN A 66 -2.53 17.49 1.31
N GLY A 67 -3.52 17.69 0.42
CA GLY A 67 -3.32 18.21 -0.93
C GLY A 67 -2.74 17.19 -1.92
N GLY A 68 -2.82 15.90 -1.60
CA GLY A 68 -2.30 14.81 -2.42
C GLY A 68 -3.33 14.18 -3.35
N ALA A 69 -3.07 12.94 -3.78
CA ALA A 69 -3.80 12.26 -4.86
C ALA A 69 -4.59 11.02 -4.43
N VAL A 70 -4.53 10.60 -3.17
CA VAL A 70 -5.27 9.44 -2.66
C VAL A 70 -6.32 9.84 -1.62
N LEU A 71 -7.40 9.06 -1.52
CA LEU A 71 -8.41 9.27 -0.47
C LEU A 71 -7.93 8.82 0.91
N TYR A 72 -7.26 7.66 0.99
CA TYR A 72 -6.70 7.13 2.25
C TYR A 72 -5.20 6.89 2.13
N PRO A 73 -4.47 6.84 3.26
CA PRO A 73 -3.03 6.61 3.27
C PRO A 73 -2.61 5.39 2.45
N GLU A 74 -1.51 5.52 1.75
CA GLU A 74 -0.88 4.46 0.96
C GLU A 74 0.62 4.51 1.19
N MET A 75 1.21 3.36 1.46
CA MET A 75 2.65 3.19 1.55
C MET A 75 3.09 2.19 0.49
N ILE A 76 4.19 2.50 -0.17
CA ILE A 76 4.71 1.69 -1.28
C ILE A 76 6.16 1.36 -0.96
N VAL A 77 6.44 0.08 -0.81
CA VAL A 77 7.81 -0.44 -0.70
C VAL A 77 8.21 -1.08 -2.03
N TYR A 78 9.48 -0.96 -2.40
CA TYR A 78 9.99 -1.44 -3.69
C TYR A 78 10.96 -2.61 -3.56
N ARG A 79 11.33 -2.98 -2.32
CA ARG A 79 12.15 -4.14 -2.02
C ARG A 79 11.31 -5.23 -1.39
N GLU A 80 11.51 -6.47 -1.82
CA GLU A 80 10.77 -7.63 -1.30
C GLU A 80 11.03 -7.86 0.19
N ASP A 81 12.26 -7.63 0.65
CA ASP A 81 12.66 -7.79 2.05
C ASP A 81 12.15 -6.68 2.98
N ALA A 82 11.50 -5.64 2.44
CA ALA A 82 10.86 -4.59 3.22
C ALA A 82 9.44 -4.98 3.69
N ILE A 83 8.93 -6.15 3.32
CA ILE A 83 7.61 -6.62 3.74
C ILE A 83 7.63 -8.09 4.18
N CYS A 84 6.95 -8.39 5.28
CA CYS A 84 6.77 -9.75 5.78
C CYS A 84 5.30 -9.96 6.15
N VAL A 85 4.61 -10.84 5.42
CA VAL A 85 3.22 -11.23 5.71
C VAL A 85 3.19 -12.01 7.02
N ASN A 86 2.38 -11.53 7.97
CA ASN A 86 2.24 -12.12 9.29
C ASN A 86 0.97 -12.98 9.36
N SER A 87 -0.14 -12.51 8.78
CA SER A 87 -1.42 -13.20 8.90
C SER A 87 -2.26 -13.10 7.64
N LEU A 88 -3.06 -14.15 7.39
CA LEU A 88 -4.18 -14.14 6.46
C LEU A 88 -5.46 -13.99 7.27
N ILE A 89 -6.20 -12.92 7.02
CA ILE A 89 -7.49 -12.65 7.67
C ILE A 89 -8.58 -13.07 6.70
N ILE A 90 -9.44 -14.00 7.13
CA ILE A 90 -10.66 -14.40 6.40
C ILE A 90 -11.86 -13.78 7.12
N TYR A 91 -12.73 -13.10 6.39
CA TYR A 91 -13.84 -12.34 6.95
C TYR A 91 -15.06 -12.33 6.03
N GLU A 92 -16.22 -12.02 6.61
CA GLU A 92 -17.46 -11.72 5.89
C GLU A 92 -17.48 -10.21 5.55
N PRO A 93 -17.87 -9.81 4.32
CA PRO A 93 -17.85 -8.41 3.88
C PRO A 93 -18.81 -7.48 4.61
#